data_AF-A0ABD4S7N5-F1
#
_entry.id   AF-A0ABD4S7N5-F1
#
_cell.length_a   1.000
_cell.length_b   1.000
_cell.length_c   1.000
_cell.angle_alpha   90.00
_cell.angle_beta   90.00
_cell.angle_gamma   90.00
#
_symmetry.space_group_name_H-M   'P 1'
#
loop_
_entity.id
_entity.type
_entity.pdbx_description
1 polymer ?
#
loop_
_entity_poly.entity_id
_entity_poly.type
_entity_poly.pdbx_seq_one_letter_code
_entity_poly.pdbx_strand_id
1 'polypeptide(L)'
;MNYTNRKRAYYQDNTCLDNFICKKCGCLVVPEGSGTQHRNHCPHCLHSLHVDIIPGDRVADCDGDMEPIGVWVRKNGEWAIIHRCTRCGHLSSNRVAADDNPMKLMSIALKPLAQPPFPLEKFTEIMEKEEEK
;
A
#
# COMPACT_ATOMS: atom_id res chain seq x y z
N MET A 1 -17.68 -2.78 1.71
CA MET A 1 -18.15 -2.17 0.45
C MET A 1 -18.88 -3.27 -0.30
N ASN A 2 -20.19 -3.14 -0.52
CA ASN A 2 -21.01 -4.17 -1.17
C ASN A 2 -20.97 -3.94 -2.69
N TYR A 3 -20.00 -4.56 -3.36
CA TYR A 3 -19.78 -4.42 -4.81
C TYR A 3 -20.72 -5.30 -5.65
N THR A 4 -21.62 -6.05 -5.02
CA THR A 4 -22.43 -7.12 -5.63
C THR A 4 -23.45 -6.67 -6.67
N ASN A 5 -23.72 -5.36 -6.79
CA ASN A 5 -24.76 -4.80 -7.67
C ASN A 5 -24.24 -4.01 -8.89
N ARG A 6 -22.93 -3.96 -9.15
CA ARG A 6 -22.39 -3.24 -10.35
C ARG A 6 -21.75 -4.21 -11.33
N LYS A 7 -21.79 -3.87 -12.63
CA LYS A 7 -21.09 -4.62 -13.69
C LYS A 7 -19.60 -4.70 -13.35
N ARG A 8 -18.96 -5.84 -13.59
CA ARG A 8 -17.55 -6.12 -13.28
C ARG A 8 -16.56 -5.03 -13.76
N ALA A 9 -16.81 -4.41 -14.91
CA ALA A 9 -15.96 -3.35 -15.47
C ALA A 9 -16.22 -1.93 -14.91
N TYR A 10 -17.22 -1.74 -14.04
CA TYR A 10 -17.63 -0.40 -13.60
C TYR A 10 -16.47 0.39 -12.99
N TYR A 11 -15.68 -0.23 -12.12
CA TYR A 11 -14.54 0.42 -11.45
C TYR A 11 -13.28 0.48 -12.32
N GLN A 12 -13.32 -0.07 -13.54
CA GLN A 12 -12.24 0.10 -14.52
C GLN A 12 -12.47 1.36 -15.36
N ASP A 13 -13.75 1.66 -15.65
CA ASP A 13 -14.14 2.74 -16.56
C ASP A 13 -14.63 4.01 -15.84
N ASN A 14 -14.85 3.98 -14.51
CA ASN A 14 -15.47 5.08 -13.77
C ASN A 14 -14.77 5.38 -12.43
N THR A 15 -14.62 6.66 -12.11
CA THR A 15 -14.19 7.14 -10.79
C THR A 15 -15.03 6.51 -9.67
N CYS A 16 -14.35 6.02 -8.62
CA CYS A 16 -15.00 5.44 -7.46
C CYS A 16 -15.34 6.52 -6.42
N LEU A 17 -16.63 6.83 -6.27
CA LEU A 17 -17.15 7.79 -5.28
C LEU A 17 -17.78 7.11 -4.06
N ASP A 18 -17.51 5.83 -3.88
CA ASP A 18 -18.10 5.02 -2.83
C ASP A 18 -17.30 5.13 -1.53
N ASN A 19 -18.03 5.25 -0.41
CA ASN A 19 -17.45 5.19 0.93
C ASN A 19 -17.22 3.73 1.36
N PHE A 20 -16.24 3.51 2.25
CA PHE A 20 -16.08 2.21 2.89
C PHE A 20 -15.58 2.30 4.33
N ILE A 21 -15.93 1.30 5.14
CA ILE A 21 -15.32 1.08 6.44
C ILE A 21 -14.05 0.25 6.26
N CYS A 22 -12.91 0.75 6.72
CA CYS A 22 -11.66 0.01 6.66
C CYS A 22 -11.76 -1.26 7.53
N LYS A 23 -11.58 -2.44 6.93
CA LYS A 23 -11.59 -3.72 7.67
C LYS A 23 -10.47 -3.82 8.73
N LYS A 24 -9.38 -3.05 8.60
CA LYS A 24 -8.25 -3.07 9.52
C LYS A 24 -8.43 -2.19 10.75
N CYS A 25 -8.77 -0.92 10.54
CA CYS A 25 -8.81 0.08 11.64
C CYS A 25 -10.22 0.57 11.97
N GLY A 26 -11.25 0.17 11.21
CA GLY A 26 -12.63 0.56 11.46
C GLY A 26 -13.00 1.99 11.05
N CYS A 27 -12.05 2.81 10.59
CA CYS A 27 -12.34 4.17 10.14
C CYS A 27 -13.26 4.17 8.90
N LEU A 28 -14.23 5.09 8.88
CA LEU A 28 -14.96 5.44 7.68
C LEU A 28 -14.03 6.20 6.74
N VAL A 29 -13.91 5.71 5.52
CA VAL A 29 -13.11 6.30 4.45
C VAL A 29 -14.05 6.84 3.40
N VAL A 30 -13.83 8.11 3.05
CA VAL A 30 -14.58 8.84 2.03
C VAL A 30 -13.64 9.15 0.84
N PRO A 31 -14.16 9.25 -0.39
CA PRO A 31 -13.34 9.49 -1.58
C PRO A 31 -12.79 10.92 -1.65
N GLU A 32 -13.44 11.89 -1.01
CA GLU A 32 -13.03 13.29 -1.01
C GLU A 32 -11.61 13.46 -0.45
N GLY A 33 -10.82 14.33 -1.07
CA GLY A 33 -9.45 14.61 -0.64
C GLY A 33 -8.39 13.61 -1.13
N SER A 34 -8.76 12.50 -1.77
CA SER A 34 -7.78 11.52 -2.28
C SER A 34 -6.85 12.08 -3.37
N GLY A 35 -7.37 12.99 -4.20
CA GLY A 35 -6.69 13.45 -5.42
C GLY A 35 -6.52 12.34 -6.48
N THR A 36 -7.22 11.21 -6.37
CA THR A 36 -7.16 10.07 -7.29
C THR A 36 -8.55 9.61 -7.70
N GLN A 37 -8.68 9.02 -8.90
CA GLN A 37 -9.97 8.47 -9.38
C GLN A 37 -10.39 7.21 -8.59
N HIS A 38 -9.43 6.49 -8.04
CA HIS A 38 -9.67 5.28 -7.25
C HIS A 38 -8.83 5.32 -5.99
N ARG A 39 -9.47 4.94 -4.88
CA ARG A 39 -8.81 4.72 -3.59
C ARG A 39 -8.73 3.22 -3.32
N ASN A 40 -7.51 2.72 -3.16
CA ASN A 40 -7.25 1.29 -2.96
C ASN A 40 -6.82 0.96 -1.53
N HIS A 41 -6.58 1.95 -0.67
CA HIS A 41 -6.19 1.75 0.72
C HIS A 41 -6.81 2.81 1.63
N CYS A 42 -6.84 2.53 2.94
CA CYS A 42 -7.30 3.48 3.94
C CYS A 42 -6.24 4.59 4.17
N PRO A 43 -6.58 5.88 4.15
CA PRO A 43 -5.60 6.96 4.37
C PRO A 43 -5.01 6.98 5.80
N HIS A 44 -5.74 6.43 6.78
CA HIS A 44 -5.32 6.45 8.19
C HIS A 44 -4.33 5.33 8.55
N CYS A 45 -4.53 4.12 8.02
CA CYS A 45 -3.72 2.95 8.37
C CYS A 45 -2.97 2.33 7.18
N LEU A 46 -3.21 2.84 5.97
CA LEU A 46 -2.60 2.43 4.71
C LEU A 46 -2.83 0.97 4.30
N HIS A 47 -3.66 0.23 5.02
CA HIS A 47 -4.06 -1.12 4.63
C HIS A 47 -5.06 -1.08 3.49
N SER A 48 -4.93 -2.06 2.60
CA SER A 48 -5.81 -2.30 1.47
C SER A 48 -6.62 -3.58 1.70
N LEU A 49 -7.50 -3.92 0.74
CA LEU A 49 -8.25 -5.16 0.72
C LEU A 49 -8.04 -5.85 -0.63
N HIS A 50 -7.71 -7.13 -0.60
CA HIS A 50 -7.48 -7.90 -1.82
C HIS A 50 -8.81 -8.29 -2.44
N VAL A 51 -9.31 -7.44 -3.33
CA VAL A 51 -10.55 -7.64 -4.08
C VAL A 51 -10.33 -7.69 -5.60
N ASP A 52 -9.17 -7.27 -6.09
CA ASP A 52 -8.84 -7.22 -7.51
C ASP A 52 -7.79 -8.26 -7.88
N ILE A 53 -7.92 -8.91 -9.03
CA ILE A 53 -6.80 -9.61 -9.69
C ILE A 53 -6.11 -8.65 -10.67
N ILE A 54 -6.91 -7.93 -11.45
CA ILE A 54 -6.53 -6.79 -12.29
C ILE A 54 -7.21 -5.55 -11.72
N PRO A 55 -6.55 -4.37 -11.69
CA PRO A 55 -7.13 -3.16 -11.13
C PRO A 55 -8.58 -2.91 -11.58
N GLY A 56 -9.47 -2.79 -10.60
CA GLY A 56 -10.89 -2.48 -10.79
C GLY A 56 -11.80 -3.65 -11.18
N ASP A 57 -11.29 -4.87 -11.38
CA ASP A 57 -12.11 -6.02 -11.80
C ASP A 57 -12.99 -6.59 -10.68
N ARG A 58 -12.60 -6.37 -9.41
CA ARG A 58 -13.27 -6.86 -8.20
C ARG A 58 -13.53 -8.38 -8.22
N VAL A 59 -12.68 -9.18 -8.87
CA VAL A 59 -12.88 -10.64 -9.01
C VAL A 59 -12.01 -11.51 -8.09
N ALA A 60 -11.18 -10.91 -7.23
CA ALA A 60 -10.38 -11.71 -6.30
C ALA A 60 -11.26 -12.24 -5.15
N ASP A 61 -11.41 -13.57 -5.07
CA ASP A 61 -12.15 -14.25 -4.00
C ASP A 61 -11.36 -14.33 -2.67
N CYS A 62 -10.27 -13.57 -2.55
CA CYS A 62 -9.39 -13.64 -1.38
C CYS A 62 -9.95 -12.86 -0.19
N ASP A 63 -10.49 -11.66 -0.44
CA ASP A 63 -10.99 -10.72 0.58
C ASP A 63 -10.01 -10.45 1.73
N GLY A 64 -8.72 -10.69 1.49
CA GLY A 64 -7.66 -10.65 2.49
C GLY A 64 -7.21 -9.23 2.79
N ASP A 65 -6.92 -8.96 4.06
CA ASP A 65 -6.22 -7.74 4.50
C ASP A 65 -4.88 -7.65 3.75
N MET A 66 -4.62 -6.49 3.13
CA MET A 66 -3.37 -6.24 2.44
C MET A 66 -2.52 -5.26 3.25
N GLU A 67 -1.48 -5.80 3.87
CA GLU A 67 -0.53 -5.07 4.71
C GLU A 67 0.37 -4.18 3.84
N PRO A 68 0.56 -2.90 4.18
CA PRO A 68 1.57 -2.06 3.54
C PRO A 68 2.96 -2.46 4.03
N ILE A 69 3.76 -3.07 3.15
CA ILE A 69 5.07 -3.65 3.50
C ILE A 69 6.26 -2.82 3.02
N GLY A 70 6.03 -1.83 2.16
CA GLY A 70 7.09 -0.98 1.63
C GLY A 70 6.54 0.23 0.89
N VAL A 71 7.44 1.15 0.57
CA VAL A 71 7.17 2.27 -0.34
C VAL A 71 8.28 2.35 -1.38
N TRP A 72 7.95 2.86 -2.56
CA TRP A 72 8.93 3.11 -3.62
C TRP A 72 8.59 4.39 -4.39
N VAL A 73 9.61 4.98 -5.01
CA VAL A 73 9.48 6.20 -5.82
C VAL A 73 9.41 5.81 -7.30
N ARG A 74 8.33 6.21 -7.97
CA ARG A 74 8.10 5.99 -9.40
C ARG A 74 8.98 6.91 -10.24
N LYS A 75 9.08 6.63 -11.54
CA LYS A 75 9.91 7.40 -12.50
C LYS A 75 9.60 8.91 -12.53
N ASN A 76 8.37 9.30 -12.23
CA ASN A 76 7.90 10.69 -12.18
C ASN A 76 8.03 11.33 -10.79
N GLY A 77 8.69 10.66 -9.83
CA GLY A 77 8.84 11.14 -8.45
C GLY A 77 7.65 10.83 -7.53
N GLU A 78 6.56 10.27 -8.05
CA GLU A 78 5.41 9.90 -7.21
C GLU A 78 5.71 8.68 -6.35
N TRP A 79 5.23 8.71 -5.12
CA TRP A 79 5.38 7.57 -4.21
C TRP A 79 4.26 6.56 -4.44
N ALA A 80 4.59 5.29 -4.23
CA ALA A 80 3.63 4.21 -4.20
C ALA A 80 3.91 3.27 -3.03
N ILE A 81 2.83 2.69 -2.50
CA ILE A 81 2.85 1.72 -1.42
C ILE A 81 2.81 0.33 -2.03
N ILE A 82 3.72 -0.54 -1.55
CA ILE A 82 3.70 -1.96 -1.84
C ILE A 82 2.85 -2.65 -0.79
N HIS A 83 1.78 -3.27 -1.23
CA HIS A 83 0.85 -4.02 -0.41
C HIS A 83 1.05 -5.52 -0.60
N ARG A 84 1.01 -6.29 0.49
CA ARG A 84 1.03 -7.76 0.48
C ARG A 84 -0.23 -8.31 1.09
N CYS A 85 -0.94 -9.15 0.35
CA CYS A 85 -2.08 -9.88 0.90
C CYS A 85 -1.61 -10.86 1.99
N THR A 86 -2.16 -10.71 3.19
CA THR A 86 -1.84 -11.57 4.34
C THR A 86 -2.34 -13.00 4.20
N ARG A 87 -3.30 -13.24 3.29
CA ARG A 87 -3.89 -14.57 3.04
C ARG A 87 -3.17 -15.37 1.95
N CYS A 88 -2.92 -14.76 0.79
CA CYS A 88 -2.37 -15.46 -0.37
C CYS A 88 -0.99 -14.96 -0.83
N GLY A 89 -0.44 -13.92 -0.21
CA GLY A 89 0.88 -13.38 -0.54
C GLY A 89 0.94 -12.49 -1.79
N HIS A 90 -0.16 -12.30 -2.51
CA HIS A 90 -0.20 -11.41 -3.70
C HIS A 90 0.30 -10.01 -3.38
N LEU A 91 1.10 -9.44 -4.30
CA LEU A 91 1.69 -8.12 -4.18
C LEU A 91 1.00 -7.14 -5.13
N SER A 92 0.66 -5.96 -4.63
CA SER A 92 0.12 -4.86 -5.43
C SER A 92 0.85 -3.56 -5.11
N SER A 93 0.90 -2.63 -6.07
CA SER A 93 1.56 -1.34 -5.94
C SER A 93 0.56 -0.21 -6.23
N ASN A 94 0.12 0.48 -5.19
CA ASN A 94 -0.87 1.55 -5.27
C ASN A 94 -0.22 2.92 -5.09
N ARG A 95 -0.65 3.90 -5.88
CA ARG A 95 -0.17 5.30 -5.79
C ARG A 95 -0.60 5.88 -4.43
N VAL A 96 0.29 6.66 -3.80
CA VAL A 96 -0.04 7.44 -2.59
C VAL A 96 -1.08 8.50 -2.96
N ALA A 97 -2.10 8.66 -2.10
CA ALA A 97 -3.15 9.67 -2.23
C ALA A 97 -2.77 10.95 -1.47
N ALA A 98 -3.39 12.08 -1.81
CA ALA A 98 -3.07 13.38 -1.24
C ALA A 98 -3.40 13.49 0.27
N ASP A 99 -4.33 12.67 0.76
CA ASP A 99 -4.78 12.64 2.15
C ASP A 99 -4.20 11.47 2.97
N ASP A 100 -3.25 10.72 2.41
CA ASP A 100 -2.60 9.64 3.14
C ASP A 100 -1.79 10.17 4.34
N ASN A 101 -1.84 9.44 5.46
CA ASN A 101 -1.12 9.84 6.67
C ASN A 101 0.41 9.84 6.43
N PRO A 102 1.08 11.02 6.45
CA PRO A 102 2.50 11.12 6.10
C PRO A 102 3.40 10.43 7.13
N MET A 103 3.01 10.40 8.40
CA MET A 103 3.78 9.71 9.45
C MET A 103 3.75 8.20 9.25
N LYS A 104 2.62 7.64 8.82
CA LYS A 104 2.54 6.20 8.49
C LYS A 104 3.38 5.87 7.25
N LEU A 105 3.31 6.68 6.20
CA LEU A 105 4.17 6.52 5.02
C LEU A 105 5.66 6.53 5.40
N MET A 106 6.08 7.53 6.17
CA MET A 106 7.47 7.64 6.61
C MET A 106 7.88 6.46 7.49
N SER A 107 7.00 5.99 8.39
CA SER A 107 7.29 4.83 9.22
C SER A 107 7.54 3.55 8.42
N ILE A 108 6.86 3.39 7.27
CA ILE A 108 7.11 2.27 6.34
C ILE A 108 8.45 2.46 5.62
N ALA A 109 8.71 3.67 5.12
CA ALA A 109 9.94 4.01 4.40
C ALA A 109 11.21 3.80 5.23
N LEU A 110 11.16 4.17 6.51
CA LEU A 110 12.30 4.12 7.42
C LEU A 110 12.44 2.77 8.15
N LYS A 111 11.51 1.83 7.98
CA LYS A 111 11.51 0.56 8.69
C LYS A 111 12.82 -0.23 8.54
N PRO A 112 13.41 -0.35 7.33
CA PRO A 112 14.69 -1.04 7.17
C PRO A 112 15.85 -0.36 7.92
N LEU A 113 15.82 0.97 8.08
CA LEU A 113 16.84 1.71 8.82
C LEU A 113 16.68 1.55 10.34
N ALA A 114 15.43 1.51 10.80
CA ALA A 114 15.12 1.30 12.22
C ALA A 114 15.28 -0.17 12.67
N GLN A 115 15.22 -1.11 11.73
CA GLN A 115 15.33 -2.56 11.98
C GLN A 115 16.25 -3.22 10.94
N PRO A 116 17.55 -2.88 10.93
CA PRO A 116 18.49 -3.41 9.96
C PRO A 116 18.69 -4.91 10.18
N PRO A 117 18.94 -5.70 9.11
CA PRO A 117 19.14 -7.14 9.21
C PRO A 117 20.53 -7.53 9.78
N PHE A 118 21.36 -6.54 10.10
CA PHE A 118 22.70 -6.69 10.68
C PHE A 118 23.00 -5.52 11.62
N PRO A 119 23.93 -5.67 12.59
CA PRO A 119 24.36 -4.58 13.45
C PRO A 119 25.06 -3.48 12.63
N LEU A 120 24.56 -2.25 12.69
CA LEU A 120 25.14 -1.12 11.95
C LEU A 120 26.52 -0.73 12.49
N GLU A 121 26.78 -1.00 13.77
CA GLU A 121 28.04 -0.68 14.44
C GLU A 121 29.22 -1.45 13.84
N LYS A 122 28.95 -2.57 13.16
CA LYS A 122 29.96 -3.41 12.51
C LYS A 122 30.32 -2.96 11.09
N PHE A 123 29.72 -1.88 10.58
CA PHE A 123 30.01 -1.41 9.22
C PHE A 123 31.46 -0.98 9.04
N THR A 124 32.08 -0.35 10.04
CA THR A 124 33.49 0.08 9.97
C THR A 124 34.42 -1.12 9.77
N GLU A 125 34.20 -2.19 10.54
CA GLU A 125 34.99 -3.43 10.44
C GLU A 125 34.80 -4.15 9.08
N ILE A 126 33.63 -4.03 8.47
CA ILE A 126 33.34 -4.62 7.15
C ILE A 126 34.04 -3.81 6.05
N MET A 127 33.96 -2.49 6.11
CA MET A 127 34.58 -1.60 5.12
C MET A 127 36.11 -1.71 5.14
N GLU A 128 36.74 -1.74 6.32
CA GLU A 128 38.19 -1.90 6.46
C GLU A 128 38.70 -3.23 5.88
N LYS A 129 37.95 -4.33 6.06
CA LYS A 129 38.30 -5.65 5.50
C LYS A 129 38.12 -5.76 3.98
N GLU A 130 37.28 -4.91 3.39
CA GLU A 130 37.11 -4.85 1.93
C GLU A 130 38.22 -4.05 1.25
N GLU A 131 38.81 -3.06 1.93
CA GLU A 131 39.94 -2.27 1.41
C GLU A 131 41.29 -3.02 1.46
N GLU A 132 41.45 -4.00 2.36
CA GLU A 132 42.64 -4.84 2.48
C GLU A 132 42.72 -5.99 1.44
N LYS A 133 41.73 -6.10 0.55
CA LYS A 133 41.54 -7.22 -0.38
C LYS A 133 41.79 -6.85 -1.82
#